data_AF-A0A9E1VRA6-F1
#
_entry.id   AF-A0A9E1VRA6-F1
#
_cell.length_a   1.000
_cell.length_b   1.000
_cell.length_c   1.000
_cell.angle_alpha   90.00
_cell.angle_beta   90.00
_cell.angle_gamma   90.00
#
_symmetry.space_group_name_H-M   'P 1'
#
loop_
_entity.id
_entity.type
_entity.pdbx_description
1 polymer ?
#
loop_
_entity_poly.entity_id
_entity_poly.type
_entity_poly.pdbx_seq_one_letter_code
_entity_poly.pdbx_strand_id
1 'polypeptide(L)' 'MERNLCLNWQELVKEAVRRRKKQKLTQKELAALAQLSLPTLIAFEQGKTSITVANALKILRWLGPA' A
#
# COMPACT_ATOMS: atom_id res chain seq x y z
N MET A 1 25.55 9.31 2.41
CA MET A 1 25.09 8.41 1.31
C MET A 1 23.65 8.75 1.02
N GLU A 2 23.41 9.56 -0.01
CA GLU A 2 22.06 9.85 -0.49
C GLU A 2 21.49 8.57 -1.12
N ARG A 3 20.47 7.98 -0.50
CA ARG A 3 19.77 6.84 -1.09
C ARG A 3 18.83 7.39 -2.17
N ASN A 4 19.28 7.42 -3.41
CA ASN A 4 18.42 7.58 -4.58
C ASN A 4 17.51 6.35 -4.69
N LEU A 5 16.45 6.32 -3.89
CA LEU A 5 15.40 5.30 -3.95
C LEU A 5 14.51 5.61 -5.15
N CYS A 6 14.91 5.13 -6.33
CA CYS A 6 13.96 4.96 -7.44
C CYS A 6 12.94 3.90 -7.02
N LEU A 7 11.87 4.33 -6.34
CA LEU A 7 10.78 3.45 -5.93
C LEU A 7 10.02 3.03 -7.18
N ASN A 8 10.24 1.79 -7.62
CA ASN A 8 9.39 1.18 -8.62
C ASN A 8 8.00 0.98 -7.99
N TRP A 9 7.07 1.86 -8.36
CA TRP A 9 5.71 1.87 -7.84
C TRP A 9 5.00 0.53 -8.00
N GLN A 10 5.18 -0.15 -9.13
CA GLN A 10 4.55 -1.43 -9.40
C GLN A 10 5.10 -2.53 -8.48
N GLU A 11 6.41 -2.55 -8.26
CA GLU A 11 7.04 -3.51 -7.34
C GLU A 11 6.63 -3.26 -5.89
N LEU A 12 6.52 -1.98 -5.50
CA LEU A 12 6.02 -1.59 -4.16
C LEU A 12 4.59 -2.09 -3.93
N VAL A 13 3.71 -1.89 -4.90
CA VAL A 13 2.31 -2.34 -4.83
C VAL A 13 2.23 -3.86 -4.77
N LYS A 14 3.01 -4.58 -5.58
CA LYS A 14 3.08 -6.05 -5.54
C LYS A 14 3.51 -6.56 -4.17
N GLU A 15 4.55 -5.97 -3.59
CA GLU A 15 5.03 -6.38 -2.27
C GLU A 15 4.00 -6.05 -1.17
N ALA A 16 3.31 -4.91 -1.27
CA ALA A 16 2.22 -4.57 -0.36
C ALA A 16 1.07 -5.60 -0.43
N VAL A 17 0.63 -5.98 -1.64
CA VAL A 17 -0.39 -7.01 -1.84
C VAL A 17 0.07 -8.36 -1.28
N ARG A 18 1.32 -8.74 -1.51
CA ARG A 18 1.90 -9.98 -0.98
C ARG A 18 1.86 -10.01 0.55
N ARG A 19 2.25 -8.92 1.21
CA ARG A 19 2.23 -8.79 2.67
C ARG A 19 0.82 -8.81 3.24
N ARG A 20 -0.13 -8.11 2.62
CA ARG A 20 -1.54 -8.14 3.04
C ARG A 20 -2.05 -9.59 3.05
N LYS A 21 -1.80 -10.33 1.96
CA LYS A 21 -2.19 -11.74 1.84
C LYS A 21 -1.49 -12.63 2.87
N LYS A 22 -0.19 -12.40 3.14
CA LYS A 22 0.56 -13.11 4.19
C LYS A 22 -0.03 -12.90 5.58
N GLN A 23 -0.53 -11.69 5.86
CA GLN A 23 -1.22 -11.34 7.10
C GLN A 23 -2.70 -11.78 7.12
N LYS A 24 -3.21 -12.43 6.06
CA LYS A 24 -4.60 -12.86 5.91
C LYS A 24 -5.64 -11.72 6.02
N LEU A 25 -5.23 -10.48 5.75
CA LEU A 25 -6.12 -9.32 5.74
C LEU A 25 -6.86 -9.25 4.41
N THR A 26 -8.16 -9.03 4.45
CA THR A 26 -8.95 -8.59 3.31
C THR A 26 -8.67 -7.12 2.97
N GLN A 27 -9.06 -6.68 1.78
CA GLN A 27 -8.97 -5.26 1.42
C GLN A 27 -9.81 -4.40 2.36
N LYS A 28 -11.00 -4.87 2.75
CA LYS A 28 -11.88 -4.12 3.67
C LYS A 28 -11.24 -3.94 5.05
N GLU A 29 -10.62 -4.97 5.59
CA GLU A 29 -9.93 -4.91 6.89
C GLU A 29 -8.72 -3.98 6.85
N LEU A 30 -7.87 -4.09 5.83
CA LEU A 30 -6.72 -3.20 5.70
C LEU A 30 -7.14 -1.74 5.50
N ALA A 31 -8.20 -1.49 4.72
CA ALA A 31 -8.74 -0.15 4.53
C ALA A 31 -9.24 0.43 5.86
N ALA A 32 -9.95 -0.36 6.66
CA ALA A 32 -10.41 0.05 7.99
C ALA A 32 -9.23 0.37 8.94
N LEU A 33 -8.20 -0.49 8.99
CA LEU A 33 -6.99 -0.27 9.79
C LEU A 33 -6.26 1.02 9.38
N ALA A 34 -6.11 1.23 8.06
CA ALA A 34 -5.47 2.42 7.51
C ALA A 34 -6.33 3.69 7.59
N GLN A 35 -7.59 3.60 8.08
CA GLN A 35 -8.57 4.68 8.08
C GLN A 35 -8.78 5.27 6.67
N LEU A 36 -8.89 4.37 5.69
CA LEU A 36 -9.11 4.69 4.28
C LEU A 36 -10.43 4.10 3.80
N SER A 37 -10.96 4.69 2.73
CA SER A 37 -12.07 4.07 2.01
C SER A 37 -11.59 2.82 1.28
N LEU A 38 -12.45 1.80 1.20
CA LEU A 38 -12.20 0.60 0.37
C LEU A 38 -11.80 0.93 -1.09
N PRO A 39 -12.46 1.87 -1.80
CA PRO A 39 -12.04 2.21 -3.16
C PRO A 39 -10.63 2.83 -3.22
N THR A 40 -10.19 3.56 -2.19
CA THR A 40 -8.80 4.05 -2.11
C THR A 40 -7.80 2.90 -2.04
N LEU A 41 -8.08 1.88 -1.23
CA LEU A 41 -7.19 0.72 -1.15
C LEU A 41 -7.19 -0.10 -2.44
N ILE A 42 -8.36 -0.29 -3.07
CA ILE A 42 -8.45 -0.99 -4.35
C ILE A 42 -7.65 -0.23 -5.43
N ALA A 43 -7.75 1.10 -5.47
CA ALA A 43 -6.98 1.91 -6.41
C ALA A 43 -5.47 1.75 -6.20
N PHE A 44 -5.02 1.71 -4.93
CA PHE A 44 -3.63 1.42 -4.59
C PHE A 44 -3.18 0.04 -5.07
N GLU A 45 -3.94 -1.02 -4.75
CA GLU A 45 -3.59 -2.40 -5.15
C GLU A 45 -3.65 -2.63 -6.67
N GLN A 46 -4.41 -1.80 -7.39
CA GLN A 46 -4.43 -1.75 -8.86
C GLN A 46 -3.23 -0.98 -9.45
N GLY A 47 -2.36 -0.40 -8.62
CA GLY A 47 -1.22 0.38 -9.06
C GLY A 47 -1.58 1.75 -9.64
N LYS A 48 -2.79 2.27 -9.36
CA LYS A 48 -3.17 3.62 -9.81
C LYS A 48 -2.29 4.66 -9.13
N THR A 49 -1.88 5.68 -9.88
CA THR A 49 -1.05 6.79 -9.37
C THR A 49 -1.87 7.99 -8.90
N SER A 50 -3.20 7.91 -9.03
CA SER A 50 -4.14 8.94 -8.54
C SER A 50 -4.29 8.98 -7.02
N ILE A 51 -3.59 8.10 -6.30
CA ILE A 51 -3.57 8.05 -4.83
C ILE A 51 -2.50 9.01 -4.31
N THR A 52 -2.83 9.73 -3.24
CA THR A 52 -1.87 10.59 -2.56
C THR A 52 -0.78 9.77 -1.88
N VAL A 53 0.44 10.31 -1.86
CA VAL A 53 1.59 9.72 -1.15
C VAL A 53 1.25 9.45 0.32
N ALA A 54 0.52 10.36 0.97
CA ALA A 54 0.07 10.20 2.35
C ALA A 54 -0.78 8.93 2.56
N ASN A 55 -1.71 8.64 1.66
CA ASN A 55 -2.53 7.44 1.75
C ASN A 55 -1.72 6.17 1.46
N ALA A 56 -0.76 6.24 0.53
CA ALA A 56 0.13 5.11 0.25
C ALA A 56 0.99 4.77 1.48
N LEU A 57 1.54 5.80 2.15
CA LEU A 57 2.32 5.63 3.37
C LEU A 57 1.49 5.05 4.52
N LYS A 58 0.20 5.46 4.67
CA LYS A 58 -0.70 4.86 5.66
C LYS A 58 -0.87 3.35 5.44
N ILE A 59 -1.06 2.92 4.19
CA ILE A 59 -1.19 1.50 3.84
C ILE A 59 0.09 0.74 4.17
N LEU A 60 1.24 1.26 3.73
CA LEU A 60 2.54 0.62 3.94
C LEU A 60 2.91 0.51 5.42
N ARG A 61 2.55 1.51 6.24
CA ARG A 61 2.80 1.49 7.69
C ARG A 61 2.16 0.27 8.38
N TRP A 62 0.95 -0.12 7.97
CA TRP A 62 0.25 -1.29 8.52
C TRP A 62 0.83 -2.62 8.02
N LEU A 63 1.42 -2.62 6.83
CA LEU A 63 2.02 -3.81 6.23
C LEU A 63 3.48 -4.04 6.67
N GLY A 64 4.08 -3.08 7.38
CA GLY A 64 5.48 -3.09 7.81
C GLY A 64 6.44 -2.45 6.79
N PRO A 65 7.68 -2.13 7.20
CA PRO A 65 8.65 -1.39 6.38
C PRO A 65 8.96 -2.12 5.06
N ALA A 66 8.96 -1.37 3.95
CA ALA A 66 9.24 -1.85 2.59
C ALA A 66 10.60 -2.56 2.49
#